data_AF-A0A4U0SK83-F1
#
_entry.id   AF-A0A4U0SK83-F1
#
_cell.length_a   1.000
_cell.length_b   1.000
_cell.length_c   1.000
_cell.angle_alpha   90.00
_cell.angle_beta   90.00
_cell.angle_gamma   90.00
#
_symmetry.space_group_name_H-M   'P 1'
#
loop_
_entity.id
_entity.type
_entity.pdbx_description
1 polymer ?
#
loop_
_entity_poly.entity_id
_entity_poly.type
_entity_poly.pdbx_seq_one_letter_code
_entity_poly.pdbx_strand_id
1 'polypeptide(L)'
;MTRVVGRRSAGRNGWAQPDHRPTGGPGGGSRGAAPGSGKGRGGESAAGTTRRHPTLRTYAAVLTAALLLGAATGLSTGTAAAADNGRWSVFPAPAKAAGKGPTAQQRPFFTLEGAPGTTLKDKVSVSNLSSTPMTFKLYGADAYNTPRDGGFAVRGIDDPEKDIGTWVTLARSTLTIPARTRADIPFTVTIPENATPGDHPGAIVALDTHTDPAKGSVAVGVRRAVGARVYLRVSGPTLSALSIENVHVSHGQPLVPGTGASTATIRYTLVNRGNVSVSPRIGLTAKGLFGRTLLDRSIKALPQELLPGQKAELTEKWADAPQFDRVTVRLTAADDTTRTTYTAIPWLPVGLALAALAGLVLWLVRRRRPRRPSGRPAPEPAKAGIAVAAGRPR
;
A
#
# COMPACT_ATOMS: atom_id res chain seq x y z
N MET A 1 33.69 -28.04 -5.06
CA MET A 1 34.50 -28.09 -6.31
C MET A 1 33.54 -27.67 -7.43
N THR A 2 33.66 -26.55 -8.14
CA THR A 2 34.84 -25.93 -8.76
C THR A 2 34.57 -24.44 -8.98
N ARG A 3 35.66 -23.67 -9.04
CA ARG A 3 35.83 -22.23 -8.88
C ARG A 3 36.35 -21.63 -10.20
N VAL A 4 35.82 -20.50 -10.66
CA VAL A 4 36.35 -19.64 -11.75
C VAL A 4 35.78 -18.23 -11.45
N VAL A 5 36.45 -17.18 -10.91
CA VAL A 5 37.66 -16.38 -11.28
C VAL A 5 37.67 -15.99 -12.76
N GLY A 6 37.55 -14.73 -13.23
CA GLY A 6 37.54 -13.38 -12.66
C GLY A 6 37.96 -12.41 -13.79
N ARG A 7 37.63 -11.13 -13.70
CA ARG A 7 38.53 -10.00 -14.06
C ARG A 7 37.89 -8.64 -13.77
N ARG A 8 38.63 -7.82 -13.03
CA ARG A 8 38.50 -6.37 -12.96
C ARG A 8 39.27 -5.74 -14.13
N SER A 9 38.81 -4.60 -14.62
CA SER A 9 39.65 -3.58 -15.26
C SER A 9 39.12 -2.21 -14.88
N ALA A 10 40.02 -1.38 -14.36
CA ALA A 10 39.81 -0.01 -13.90
C ALA A 10 39.81 0.97 -15.08
N GLY A 11 39.16 2.13 -14.92
CA GLY A 11 39.14 3.16 -15.95
C GLY A 11 38.55 4.50 -15.50
N ARG A 12 39.32 5.22 -14.69
CA ARG A 12 39.47 6.69 -14.54
C ARG A 12 38.26 7.64 -14.63
N ASN A 13 38.21 8.45 -13.58
CA ASN A 13 37.44 9.68 -13.36
C ASN A 13 37.76 10.79 -14.39
N GLY A 14 36.75 11.57 -14.75
CA GLY A 14 36.92 12.84 -15.47
C GLY A 14 35.59 13.59 -15.57
N TRP A 15 35.36 14.48 -14.61
CA TRP A 15 34.27 15.47 -14.65
C TRP A 15 34.70 16.62 -15.56
N ALA A 16 33.91 16.94 -16.58
CA ALA A 16 34.01 18.20 -17.30
C ALA A 16 32.63 18.63 -17.85
N GLN A 17 32.28 19.85 -17.46
CA GLN A 17 31.13 20.66 -17.81
C GLN A 17 31.29 21.24 -19.23
N PRO A 18 30.22 21.66 -19.91
CA PRO A 18 30.36 22.77 -20.84
C PRO A 18 29.26 23.83 -20.68
N ASP A 19 29.70 25.04 -20.35
CA ASP A 19 29.11 26.27 -20.87
C ASP A 19 29.86 26.63 -22.17
N HIS A 20 29.17 27.11 -23.21
CA HIS A 20 29.57 28.31 -23.95
C HIS A 20 28.52 28.74 -24.98
N ARG A 21 28.53 30.06 -25.16
CA ARG A 21 27.61 30.99 -25.84
C ARG A 21 27.80 31.08 -27.37
N PRO A 22 26.95 31.85 -28.08
CA PRO A 22 26.81 31.83 -29.55
C PRO A 22 27.51 32.98 -30.28
N THR A 23 27.68 32.83 -31.60
CA THR A 23 27.93 33.83 -32.66
C THR A 23 27.42 33.22 -34.00
N GLY A 24 26.92 33.89 -35.06
CA GLY A 24 26.56 35.27 -35.37
C GLY A 24 26.30 35.42 -36.90
N GLY A 25 25.17 36.05 -37.28
CA GLY A 25 24.89 36.87 -38.50
C GLY A 25 24.91 36.26 -39.93
N PRO A 26 24.58 37.05 -40.99
CA PRO A 26 23.74 38.27 -41.06
C PRO A 26 22.76 38.33 -42.28
N GLY A 27 21.92 39.38 -42.36
CA GLY A 27 21.51 39.98 -43.65
C GLY A 27 20.07 40.54 -43.80
N GLY A 28 19.97 41.87 -43.99
CA GLY A 28 19.05 42.47 -44.98
C GLY A 28 17.89 43.38 -44.51
N GLY A 29 17.93 44.67 -44.88
CA GLY A 29 16.74 45.37 -45.41
C GLY A 29 16.13 46.54 -44.62
N SER A 30 16.58 47.75 -44.96
CA SER A 30 16.10 49.11 -44.60
C SER A 30 14.66 49.51 -44.99
N ARG A 31 13.98 50.39 -44.21
CA ARG A 31 13.64 51.82 -44.54
C ARG A 31 12.37 52.37 -43.83
N GLY A 32 12.52 53.60 -43.29
CA GLY A 32 11.51 54.68 -43.18
C GLY A 32 10.60 54.66 -41.93
N ALA A 33 10.17 55.77 -41.31
CA ALA A 33 10.48 57.20 -41.38
C ALA A 33 9.78 57.90 -40.19
N ALA A 34 10.50 58.78 -39.48
CA ALA A 34 10.09 60.12 -38.97
C ALA A 34 8.90 60.33 -37.97
N PRO A 35 8.90 61.47 -37.22
CA PRO A 35 8.58 61.54 -35.78
C PRO A 35 7.58 62.65 -35.36
N GLY A 36 7.35 62.85 -34.06
CA GLY A 36 6.74 64.08 -33.51
C GLY A 36 6.45 63.97 -32.00
N SER A 37 7.22 64.67 -31.14
CA SER A 37 6.86 65.93 -30.45
C SER A 37 5.95 65.73 -29.22
N GLY A 38 6.18 66.30 -28.03
CA GLY A 38 7.08 67.36 -27.61
C GLY A 38 7.05 67.57 -26.08
N LYS A 39 8.03 68.34 -25.62
CA LYS A 39 8.34 68.77 -24.24
C LYS A 39 7.42 69.89 -23.71
N GLY A 40 7.37 70.04 -22.38
CA GLY A 40 7.20 71.33 -21.67
C GLY A 40 6.46 71.17 -20.34
N ARG A 41 7.13 70.99 -19.19
CA ARG A 41 7.65 71.99 -18.21
C ARG A 41 6.60 72.95 -17.60
N GLY A 42 6.48 72.86 -16.26
CA GLY A 42 6.46 74.01 -15.34
C GLY A 42 5.13 74.30 -14.64
N GLY A 43 5.17 74.47 -13.30
CA GLY A 43 4.16 75.23 -12.54
C GLY A 43 3.78 74.66 -11.17
N GLU A 44 4.40 75.18 -10.11
CA GLU A 44 3.96 75.06 -8.71
C GLU A 44 2.62 75.76 -8.44
N SER A 45 1.76 75.15 -7.62
CA SER A 45 1.04 75.86 -6.55
C SER A 45 0.34 74.89 -5.61
N ALA A 46 0.51 75.13 -4.31
CA ALA A 46 -0.13 74.45 -3.21
C ALA A 46 -1.57 74.95 -2.98
N ALA A 47 -2.48 74.07 -2.56
CA ALA A 47 -3.47 74.26 -1.49
C ALA A 47 -4.54 73.15 -1.48
N GLY A 48 -4.95 72.73 -0.28
CA GLY A 48 -6.35 72.34 -0.03
C GLY A 48 -6.69 70.85 0.04
N THR A 49 -6.64 70.32 1.26
CA THR A 49 -7.66 69.48 1.92
C THR A 49 -8.51 68.52 1.06
N THR A 50 -8.39 67.20 1.29
CA THR A 50 -9.54 66.35 1.71
C THR A 50 -9.09 64.90 1.97
N ARG A 51 -9.31 64.41 3.20
CA ARG A 51 -9.33 62.97 3.51
C ARG A 51 -10.40 62.30 2.66
N ARG A 52 -10.02 61.37 1.79
CA ARG A 52 -10.95 60.47 1.09
C ARG A 52 -10.77 59.06 1.62
N HIS A 53 -11.81 58.54 2.25
CA HIS A 53 -11.92 57.13 2.64
C HIS A 53 -11.86 56.25 1.37
N PRO A 54 -11.03 55.20 1.31
CA PRO A 54 -11.03 54.29 0.18
C PRO A 54 -12.36 53.51 0.14
N THR A 55 -12.93 53.50 -1.05
CA THR A 55 -14.29 53.10 -1.39
C THR A 55 -14.50 51.58 -1.29
N LEU A 56 -15.69 51.18 -0.82
CA LEU A 56 -16.25 49.81 -0.82
C LEU A 56 -16.31 49.13 -2.21
N ARG A 57 -15.87 49.80 -3.28
CA ARG A 57 -15.91 49.31 -4.67
C ARG A 57 -14.74 48.39 -5.01
N THR A 58 -13.61 48.49 -4.30
CA THR A 58 -12.42 47.65 -4.58
C THR A 58 -12.57 46.22 -4.07
N TYR A 59 -13.38 45.99 -3.03
CA TYR A 59 -13.63 44.65 -2.48
C TYR A 59 -14.60 43.83 -3.34
N ALA A 60 -15.54 44.47 -4.04
CA ALA A 60 -16.49 43.78 -4.92
C ALA A 60 -15.82 43.21 -6.20
N ALA A 61 -14.79 43.88 -6.72
CA ALA A 61 -14.05 43.43 -7.90
C ALA A 61 -13.10 42.26 -7.61
N VAL A 62 -12.54 42.18 -6.40
CA VAL A 62 -11.67 41.07 -5.99
C VAL A 62 -12.49 39.79 -5.69
N LEU A 63 -13.69 39.93 -5.14
CA LEU A 63 -14.60 38.80 -4.89
C LEU A 63 -15.17 38.17 -6.17
N THR A 64 -15.41 38.97 -7.21
CA THR A 64 -15.88 38.46 -8.51
C THR A 64 -14.77 37.79 -9.33
N ALA A 65 -13.53 38.30 -9.26
CA ALA A 65 -12.38 37.62 -9.85
C ALA A 65 -12.05 36.29 -9.15
N ALA A 66 -12.22 36.21 -7.83
CA ALA A 66 -12.04 34.97 -7.06
C ALA A 66 -13.12 33.92 -7.36
N LEU A 67 -14.37 34.32 -7.61
CA LEU A 67 -15.45 33.40 -8.01
C LEU A 67 -15.27 32.86 -9.44
N LEU A 68 -14.74 33.67 -10.37
CA LEU A 68 -14.52 33.24 -11.76
C LEU A 68 -13.26 32.36 -11.92
N LEU A 69 -12.25 32.49 -11.05
CA LEU A 69 -11.11 31.57 -11.00
C LEU A 69 -11.45 30.25 -10.28
N GLY A 70 -12.42 30.25 -9.37
CA GLY A 70 -12.95 29.04 -8.74
C GLY A 70 -13.75 28.14 -9.70
N ALA A 71 -14.38 28.72 -10.72
CA ALA A 71 -15.17 27.98 -11.70
C ALA A 71 -14.34 27.27 -12.81
N ALA A 72 -13.05 27.62 -12.97
CA ALA A 72 -12.18 27.06 -14.00
C ALA A 72 -11.33 25.85 -13.53
N THR A 73 -11.46 25.43 -12.28
CA THR A 73 -10.80 24.21 -11.75
C THR A 73 -11.77 23.04 -11.61
N GLY A 74 -12.75 22.97 -12.52
CA GLY A 74 -13.44 21.73 -12.85
C GLY A 74 -12.45 20.76 -13.49
N LEU A 75 -11.51 20.24 -12.70
CA LEU A 75 -10.80 19.03 -13.02
C LEU A 75 -11.87 18.00 -13.34
N SER A 76 -11.94 17.61 -14.62
CA SER A 76 -12.62 16.39 -15.00
C SER A 76 -11.95 15.29 -14.19
N THR A 77 -12.58 14.91 -13.09
CA THR A 77 -12.39 13.59 -12.52
C THR A 77 -13.01 12.65 -13.54
N GLY A 78 -12.25 12.37 -14.59
CA GLY A 78 -12.52 11.21 -15.42
C GLY A 78 -12.57 10.06 -14.44
N THR A 79 -13.76 9.52 -14.22
CA THR A 79 -13.93 8.26 -13.53
C THR A 79 -13.06 7.28 -14.31
N ALA A 80 -11.88 6.97 -13.77
CA ALA A 80 -11.04 5.90 -14.29
C ALA A 80 -11.88 4.62 -14.12
N ALA A 81 -12.62 4.28 -15.16
CA ALA A 81 -13.42 3.08 -15.18
C ALA A 81 -12.45 1.90 -15.15
N ALA A 82 -12.71 0.95 -14.24
CA ALA A 82 -11.96 -0.28 -14.17
C ALA A 82 -11.95 -0.91 -15.58
N ALA A 83 -10.75 -1.06 -16.17
CA ALA A 83 -10.49 -1.47 -17.56
C ALA A 83 -10.21 -0.36 -18.61
N ASP A 84 -9.70 0.80 -18.19
CA ASP A 84 -9.08 1.82 -19.05
C ASP A 84 -7.73 2.26 -18.47
N ASN A 85 -6.68 2.39 -19.30
CA ASN A 85 -5.36 2.90 -18.90
C ASN A 85 -4.92 4.19 -19.62
N GLY A 86 -5.84 4.86 -20.31
CA GLY A 86 -5.61 6.05 -21.12
C GLY A 86 -5.05 5.79 -22.53
N ARG A 87 -4.56 4.58 -22.82
CA ARG A 87 -4.08 4.19 -24.17
C ARG A 87 -5.03 3.23 -24.87
N TRP A 88 -5.64 2.31 -24.13
CA TRP A 88 -6.74 1.49 -24.60
C TRP A 88 -7.65 1.11 -23.45
N SER A 89 -8.84 0.65 -23.81
CA SER A 89 -9.81 0.13 -22.86
C SER A 89 -10.47 -1.15 -23.34
N VAL A 90 -10.93 -1.94 -22.37
CA VAL A 90 -11.58 -3.23 -22.59
C VAL A 90 -12.87 -3.26 -21.80
N PHE A 91 -14.01 -3.37 -22.47
CA PHE A 91 -15.31 -3.41 -21.82
C PHE A 91 -16.24 -4.39 -22.52
N PRO A 92 -17.29 -4.90 -21.85
CA PRO A 92 -18.39 -5.54 -22.54
C PRO A 92 -18.98 -4.65 -23.62
N ALA A 93 -19.33 -5.25 -24.76
CA ALA A 93 -20.03 -4.53 -25.81
C ALA A 93 -21.42 -4.06 -25.33
N PRO A 94 -21.89 -2.88 -25.77
CA PRO A 94 -23.23 -2.41 -25.47
C PRO A 94 -24.29 -3.32 -26.09
N ALA A 95 -25.41 -3.46 -25.39
CA ALA A 95 -26.55 -4.26 -25.84
C ALA A 95 -27.22 -3.73 -27.13
N LYS A 96 -27.05 -2.45 -27.44
CA LYS A 96 -27.47 -1.83 -28.71
C LYS A 96 -26.24 -1.38 -29.49
N ALA A 97 -26.31 -1.39 -30.82
CA ALA A 97 -25.25 -0.89 -31.69
C ALA A 97 -24.99 0.59 -31.41
N ALA A 98 -24.09 0.87 -30.48
CA ALA A 98 -23.54 2.19 -30.29
C ALA A 98 -22.56 2.45 -31.44
N GLY A 99 -22.39 3.73 -31.83
CA GLY A 99 -21.47 4.09 -32.90
C GLY A 99 -20.06 3.52 -32.64
N LYS A 100 -19.28 3.29 -33.71
CA LYS A 100 -17.92 2.70 -33.65
C LYS A 100 -16.87 3.59 -32.95
N GLY A 101 -17.29 4.68 -32.31
CA GLY A 101 -16.43 5.57 -31.55
C GLY A 101 -15.92 4.92 -30.26
N PRO A 102 -14.73 5.30 -29.78
CA PRO A 102 -14.09 4.67 -28.63
C PRO A 102 -14.80 4.90 -27.29
N THR A 103 -15.70 5.89 -27.21
CA THR A 103 -16.41 6.32 -25.99
C THR A 103 -17.88 5.90 -25.94
N ALA A 104 -18.33 5.07 -26.89
CA ALA A 104 -19.70 4.55 -26.91
C ALA A 104 -20.06 3.79 -25.63
N GLN A 105 -21.25 4.04 -25.05
CA GLN A 105 -21.78 3.47 -23.79
C GLN A 105 -21.25 2.06 -23.49
N GLN A 106 -20.63 1.89 -22.32
CA GLN A 106 -19.97 0.63 -21.93
C GLN A 106 -20.64 0.07 -20.68
N ARG A 107 -20.84 -1.25 -20.63
CA ARG A 107 -21.19 -1.92 -19.37
C ARG A 107 -19.91 -1.97 -18.51
N PRO A 108 -19.99 -1.84 -17.19
CA PRO A 108 -18.79 -1.82 -16.35
C PRO A 108 -18.08 -3.20 -16.25
N PHE A 109 -18.83 -4.29 -16.40
CA PHE A 109 -18.34 -5.67 -16.30
C PHE A 109 -19.33 -6.65 -16.96
N PHE A 110 -18.87 -7.88 -17.21
CA PHE A 110 -19.75 -8.97 -17.61
C PHE A 110 -20.38 -9.62 -16.36
N THR A 111 -21.69 -9.85 -16.42
CA THR A 111 -22.42 -10.67 -15.44
C THR A 111 -23.08 -11.79 -16.21
N LEU A 112 -22.64 -13.01 -15.94
CA LEU A 112 -23.04 -14.21 -16.66
C LEU A 112 -23.56 -15.22 -15.65
N GLU A 113 -24.58 -15.98 -16.03
CA GLU A 113 -25.12 -17.06 -15.20
C GLU A 113 -25.48 -18.24 -16.10
N GLY A 114 -25.16 -19.45 -15.64
CA GLY A 114 -25.45 -20.67 -16.39
C GLY A 114 -25.30 -21.92 -15.55
N ALA A 115 -25.98 -22.99 -15.96
CA ALA A 115 -25.78 -24.31 -15.37
C ALA A 115 -24.49 -24.97 -15.91
N PRO A 116 -23.93 -25.96 -15.19
CA PRO A 116 -22.87 -26.80 -15.75
C PRO A 116 -23.24 -27.38 -17.12
N GLY A 117 -22.28 -27.45 -18.04
CA GLY A 117 -22.47 -27.90 -19.42
C GLY A 117 -23.06 -26.85 -20.38
N THR A 118 -23.46 -25.67 -19.90
CA THR A 118 -24.03 -24.62 -20.77
C THR A 118 -22.95 -23.80 -21.47
N THR A 119 -23.28 -23.25 -22.64
CA THR A 119 -22.43 -22.31 -23.38
C THR A 119 -23.08 -20.94 -23.45
N LEU A 120 -22.42 -19.94 -22.88
CA LEU A 120 -22.85 -18.55 -22.90
C LEU A 120 -22.10 -17.79 -24.00
N LYS A 121 -22.74 -16.76 -24.57
CA LYS A 121 -22.18 -15.93 -25.65
C LYS A 121 -22.31 -14.46 -25.30
N ASP A 122 -21.24 -13.71 -25.49
CA ASP A 122 -21.25 -12.24 -25.38
C ASP A 122 -20.15 -11.67 -26.30
N LYS A 123 -19.96 -10.35 -26.29
CA LYS A 123 -18.93 -9.66 -27.06
C LYS A 123 -18.13 -8.76 -26.15
N VAL A 124 -16.81 -8.82 -26.30
CA VAL A 124 -15.88 -7.86 -25.67
C VAL A 124 -15.53 -6.79 -26.67
N SER A 125 -15.38 -5.57 -26.19
CA SER A 125 -15.01 -4.42 -26.98
C SER A 125 -13.67 -3.89 -26.53
N VAL A 126 -12.77 -3.77 -27.49
CA VAL A 126 -11.42 -3.25 -27.27
C VAL A 126 -11.31 -1.94 -28.05
N SER A 127 -11.09 -0.84 -27.33
CA SER A 127 -10.96 0.50 -27.90
C SER A 127 -9.51 0.93 -27.86
N ASN A 128 -8.93 1.27 -29.02
CA ASN A 128 -7.63 1.91 -29.10
C ASN A 128 -7.79 3.43 -28.96
N LEU A 129 -7.37 3.98 -27.83
CA LEU A 129 -7.45 5.42 -27.53
C LEU A 129 -6.21 6.18 -28.02
N SER A 130 -5.18 5.49 -28.51
CA SER A 130 -3.96 6.10 -29.01
C SER A 130 -4.11 6.64 -30.44
N SER A 131 -3.13 7.44 -30.87
CA SER A 131 -3.03 7.99 -32.23
C SER A 131 -2.34 7.04 -33.23
N THR A 132 -1.93 5.84 -32.79
CA THR A 132 -1.26 4.83 -33.64
C THR A 132 -2.02 3.50 -33.60
N PRO A 133 -1.92 2.66 -34.64
CA PRO A 133 -2.43 1.28 -34.54
C PRO A 133 -1.79 0.54 -33.36
N MET A 134 -2.56 -0.29 -32.67
CA MET A 134 -2.09 -1.14 -31.57
C MET A 134 -2.49 -2.59 -31.83
N THR A 135 -1.58 -3.53 -31.51
CA THR A 135 -1.81 -4.96 -31.67
C THR A 135 -1.96 -5.62 -30.30
N PHE A 136 -3.10 -6.26 -30.09
CA PHE A 136 -3.45 -6.88 -28.82
C PHE A 136 -3.49 -8.39 -28.94
N LYS A 137 -3.01 -9.08 -27.90
CA LYS A 137 -3.31 -10.48 -27.63
C LYS A 137 -4.46 -10.55 -26.63
N LEU A 138 -5.52 -11.26 -26.97
CA LEU A 138 -6.73 -11.43 -26.18
C LEU A 138 -6.79 -12.83 -25.57
N TYR A 139 -7.16 -12.91 -24.30
CA TYR A 139 -7.32 -14.17 -23.57
C TYR A 139 -8.32 -14.02 -22.41
N GLY A 140 -8.92 -15.13 -21.98
CA GLY A 140 -9.60 -15.21 -20.70
C GLY A 140 -8.59 -15.47 -19.59
N ALA A 141 -8.82 -14.91 -18.41
CA ALA A 141 -7.95 -15.06 -17.25
C ALA A 141 -8.75 -15.25 -15.97
N ASP A 142 -8.24 -16.07 -15.06
CA ASP A 142 -8.81 -16.24 -13.71
C ASP A 142 -8.52 -14.99 -12.88
N ALA A 143 -9.46 -14.64 -12.01
CA ALA A 143 -9.26 -13.60 -11.02
C ALA A 143 -8.68 -14.16 -9.73
N TYR A 144 -7.91 -13.35 -9.03
CA TYR A 144 -7.43 -13.64 -7.69
C TYR A 144 -7.38 -12.37 -6.86
N ASN A 145 -7.37 -12.52 -5.53
CA ASN A 145 -7.13 -11.39 -4.64
C ASN A 145 -5.62 -11.24 -4.38
N THR A 146 -5.11 -10.01 -4.46
CA THR A 146 -3.72 -9.71 -4.10
C THR A 146 -3.51 -10.03 -2.62
N PRO A 147 -2.42 -10.74 -2.25
CA PRO A 147 -2.21 -11.13 -0.85
C PRO A 147 -2.14 -9.96 0.13
N ARG A 148 -1.65 -8.79 -0.32
CA ARG A 148 -1.33 -7.64 0.54
C ARG A 148 -2.55 -6.85 1.03
N ASP A 149 -3.60 -6.78 0.21
CA ASP A 149 -4.71 -5.85 0.40
C ASP A 149 -6.04 -6.42 -0.09
N GLY A 150 -6.03 -7.64 -0.64
CA GLY A 150 -7.21 -8.29 -1.18
C GLY A 150 -7.78 -7.61 -2.42
N GLY A 151 -6.98 -6.84 -3.15
CA GLY A 151 -7.39 -6.19 -4.39
C GLY A 151 -7.67 -7.22 -5.50
N PHE A 152 -8.63 -6.93 -6.37
CA PHE A 152 -8.92 -7.79 -7.52
C PHE A 152 -7.80 -7.68 -8.55
N ALA A 153 -7.16 -8.80 -8.86
CA ALA A 153 -6.17 -8.95 -9.90
C ALA A 153 -6.54 -10.13 -10.82
N VAL A 154 -5.90 -10.20 -11.99
CA VAL A 154 -6.14 -11.23 -12.99
C VAL A 154 -4.82 -11.88 -13.34
N ARG A 155 -4.87 -13.18 -13.63
CA ARG A 155 -3.70 -13.96 -14.04
C ARG A 155 -3.10 -13.43 -15.33
N GLY A 156 -1.78 -13.49 -15.41
CA GLY A 156 -1.05 -13.17 -16.63
C GLY A 156 -1.15 -14.30 -17.64
N ILE A 157 -0.93 -14.00 -18.91
CA ILE A 157 -1.06 -14.98 -20.00
C ILE A 157 -0.15 -16.20 -19.89
N ASP A 158 0.92 -16.11 -19.10
CA ASP A 158 1.88 -17.19 -18.88
C ASP A 158 1.62 -17.93 -17.54
N ASP A 159 0.65 -17.47 -16.75
CA ASP A 159 0.23 -18.12 -15.52
C ASP A 159 -0.75 -19.27 -15.83
N PRO A 160 -0.75 -20.34 -15.03
CA PRO A 160 -1.71 -21.42 -15.20
C PRO A 160 -3.12 -20.99 -14.79
N GLU A 161 -4.05 -21.10 -15.73
CA GLU A 161 -5.49 -20.95 -15.51
C GLU A 161 -6.11 -22.29 -15.09
N LYS A 162 -7.14 -22.25 -14.25
CA LYS A 162 -7.86 -23.43 -13.73
C LYS A 162 -9.38 -23.28 -13.76
N ASP A 163 -9.86 -22.07 -13.95
CA ASP A 163 -11.27 -21.73 -13.84
C ASP A 163 -11.76 -21.05 -15.13
N ILE A 164 -12.54 -19.97 -15.02
CA ILE A 164 -13.13 -19.26 -16.15
C ILE A 164 -12.13 -18.88 -17.26
N GLY A 165 -10.86 -18.65 -16.94
CA GLY A 165 -9.79 -18.40 -17.91
C GLY A 165 -9.64 -19.55 -18.93
N THR A 166 -9.93 -20.79 -18.51
CA THR A 166 -9.93 -21.98 -19.38
C THR A 166 -11.24 -22.18 -20.15
N TRP A 167 -12.33 -21.55 -19.71
CA TRP A 167 -13.68 -21.73 -20.26
C TRP A 167 -14.00 -20.73 -21.37
N VAL A 168 -13.28 -19.60 -21.40
CA VAL A 168 -13.45 -18.53 -22.37
C VAL A 168 -12.76 -18.88 -23.69
N THR A 169 -13.53 -18.87 -24.78
CA THR A 169 -13.00 -18.94 -26.15
C THR A 169 -13.37 -17.69 -26.91
N LEU A 170 -12.36 -16.93 -27.36
CA LEU A 170 -12.55 -15.74 -28.19
C LEU A 170 -12.53 -16.09 -29.68
N ALA A 171 -13.35 -15.41 -30.47
CA ALA A 171 -13.35 -15.56 -31.94
C ALA A 171 -12.02 -15.15 -32.59
N ARG A 172 -11.24 -14.29 -31.90
CA ARG A 172 -9.90 -13.87 -32.31
C ARG A 172 -9.01 -13.70 -31.07
N SER A 173 -7.84 -14.33 -31.07
CA SER A 173 -6.85 -14.24 -30.00
C SER A 173 -5.79 -13.15 -30.22
N THR A 174 -5.64 -12.66 -31.46
CA THR A 174 -4.77 -11.53 -31.78
C THR A 174 -5.46 -10.63 -32.79
N LEU A 175 -5.40 -9.31 -32.59
CA LEU A 175 -5.90 -8.33 -33.56
C LEU A 175 -5.16 -7.00 -33.48
N THR A 176 -5.03 -6.33 -34.63
CA THR A 176 -4.58 -4.94 -34.71
C THR A 176 -5.79 -4.02 -34.85
N ILE A 177 -5.88 -3.04 -33.96
CA ILE A 177 -6.95 -2.05 -33.93
C ILE A 177 -6.36 -0.70 -34.38
N PRO A 178 -6.89 -0.08 -35.45
CA PRO A 178 -6.45 1.23 -35.90
C PRO A 178 -6.55 2.29 -34.80
N ALA A 179 -5.76 3.35 -34.94
CA ALA A 179 -5.78 4.51 -34.05
C ALA A 179 -7.21 5.05 -33.87
N ARG A 180 -7.60 5.40 -32.64
CA ARG A 180 -8.90 6.01 -32.32
C ARG A 180 -10.13 5.19 -32.76
N THR A 181 -9.98 3.88 -32.92
CA THR A 181 -11.09 2.98 -33.30
C THR A 181 -11.35 1.91 -32.25
N ARG A 182 -12.42 1.13 -32.46
CA ARG A 182 -12.87 0.04 -31.60
C ARG A 182 -13.14 -1.20 -32.42
N ALA A 183 -12.87 -2.36 -31.84
CA ALA A 183 -13.29 -3.66 -32.36
C ALA A 183 -14.16 -4.38 -31.32
N ASP A 184 -15.24 -5.00 -31.77
CA ASP A 184 -16.09 -5.88 -30.97
C ASP A 184 -15.81 -7.34 -31.35
N ILE A 185 -15.32 -8.11 -30.38
CA ILE A 185 -14.86 -9.48 -30.54
C ILE A 185 -15.86 -10.40 -29.83
N PRO A 186 -16.59 -11.25 -30.58
CA PRO A 186 -17.41 -12.29 -29.98
C PRO A 186 -16.57 -13.28 -29.17
N PHE A 187 -17.11 -13.73 -28.05
CA PHE A 187 -16.55 -14.82 -27.27
C PHE A 187 -17.66 -15.73 -26.75
N THR A 188 -17.24 -16.92 -26.35
CA THR A 188 -18.07 -17.93 -25.70
C THR A 188 -17.47 -18.28 -24.35
N VAL A 189 -18.32 -18.63 -23.39
CA VAL A 189 -17.92 -19.25 -22.13
C VAL A 189 -18.58 -20.62 -22.07
N THR A 190 -17.79 -21.68 -22.17
CA THR A 190 -18.27 -23.06 -22.11
C THR A 190 -18.07 -23.56 -20.69
N ILE A 191 -19.14 -23.62 -19.91
CA ILE A 191 -19.10 -24.07 -18.52
C ILE A 191 -18.95 -25.60 -18.53
N PRO A 192 -17.88 -26.18 -17.96
CA PRO A 192 -17.73 -27.62 -17.90
C PRO A 192 -18.89 -28.30 -17.16
N GLU A 193 -19.20 -29.55 -17.51
CA GLU A 193 -20.23 -30.34 -16.81
C GLU A 193 -19.89 -30.59 -15.33
N ASN A 194 -18.60 -30.64 -15.01
CA ASN A 194 -18.08 -30.80 -13.64
C ASN A 194 -17.72 -29.47 -12.96
N ALA A 195 -18.17 -28.33 -13.50
CA ALA A 195 -17.97 -27.04 -12.86
C ALA A 195 -18.61 -27.03 -11.46
N THR A 196 -17.86 -26.55 -10.47
CA THR A 196 -18.40 -26.39 -9.12
C THR A 196 -19.48 -25.31 -9.12
N PRO A 197 -20.55 -25.44 -8.33
CA PRO A 197 -21.49 -24.33 -8.13
C PRO A 197 -20.82 -23.14 -7.45
N GLY A 198 -21.29 -21.92 -7.75
CA GLY A 198 -20.80 -20.69 -7.13
C GLY A 198 -20.27 -19.66 -8.13
N ASP A 199 -19.44 -18.75 -7.64
CA ASP A 199 -18.84 -17.67 -8.41
C ASP A 199 -17.50 -18.09 -9.01
N HIS A 200 -17.33 -17.78 -10.29
CA HIS A 200 -16.15 -18.04 -11.10
C HIS A 200 -15.64 -16.71 -11.67
N PRO A 201 -15.05 -15.85 -10.83
CA PRO A 201 -14.61 -14.52 -11.23
C PRO A 201 -13.36 -14.58 -12.12
N GLY A 202 -13.33 -13.73 -13.13
CA GLY A 202 -12.21 -13.63 -14.06
C GLY A 202 -12.20 -12.33 -14.84
N ALA A 203 -11.52 -12.34 -15.98
CA ALA A 203 -11.56 -11.25 -16.92
C ALA A 203 -11.29 -11.71 -18.35
N ILE A 204 -11.69 -10.87 -19.30
CA ILE A 204 -11.16 -10.91 -20.66
C ILE A 204 -10.10 -9.82 -20.78
N VAL A 205 -8.87 -10.22 -21.06
CA VAL A 205 -7.70 -9.36 -21.01
C VAL A 205 -7.22 -9.03 -22.43
N ALA A 206 -6.98 -7.76 -22.70
CA ALA A 206 -6.22 -7.29 -23.86
C ALA A 206 -4.82 -6.89 -23.41
N LEU A 207 -3.84 -7.67 -23.86
CA LEU A 207 -2.42 -7.45 -23.63
C LEU A 207 -1.80 -6.77 -24.85
N ASP A 208 -1.12 -5.64 -24.64
CA ASP A 208 -0.31 -5.02 -25.69
C ASP A 208 0.88 -5.93 -26.04
N THR A 209 1.04 -6.21 -27.32
CA THR A 209 2.17 -7.00 -27.84
C THR A 209 3.45 -6.18 -27.95
N HIS A 210 3.35 -4.85 -27.93
CA HIS A 210 4.51 -3.99 -27.85
C HIS A 210 5.08 -3.96 -26.43
N THR A 211 6.38 -4.15 -26.33
CA THR A 211 7.10 -4.05 -25.06
C THR A 211 7.79 -2.70 -25.03
N ASP A 212 7.34 -1.80 -24.16
CA ASP A 212 8.03 -0.53 -24.00
C ASP A 212 9.42 -0.80 -23.40
N PRO A 213 10.51 -0.22 -23.95
CA PRO A 213 11.81 -0.26 -23.31
C PRO A 213 11.72 0.47 -21.96
N ALA A 214 12.09 -0.19 -20.87
CA ALA A 214 12.18 0.48 -19.57
C ALA A 214 13.18 1.63 -19.62
N LYS A 215 12.81 2.75 -19.02
CA LYS A 215 13.73 3.88 -18.78
C LYS A 215 14.65 3.50 -17.61
N GLY A 216 15.87 3.04 -17.90
CA GLY A 216 16.88 2.72 -16.88
C GLY A 216 18.05 1.89 -17.42
N SER A 217 19.12 1.72 -16.62
CA SER A 217 20.31 0.92 -16.94
C SER A 217 20.06 -0.60 -17.00
N VAL A 218 18.84 -1.04 -16.70
CA VAL A 218 18.36 -2.42 -16.87
C VAL A 218 17.09 -2.35 -17.73
N ALA A 219 17.17 -2.81 -18.97
CA ALA A 219 16.05 -2.85 -19.90
C ALA A 219 15.07 -3.98 -19.52
N VAL A 220 14.24 -3.76 -18.51
CA VAL A 220 13.10 -4.64 -18.22
C VAL A 220 11.93 -4.24 -19.12
N GLY A 221 11.62 -5.07 -20.11
CA GLY A 221 10.46 -4.82 -20.95
C GLY A 221 9.15 -4.82 -20.16
N VAL A 222 8.34 -3.76 -20.28
CA VAL A 222 7.04 -3.68 -19.59
C VAL A 222 5.92 -4.09 -20.54
N ARG A 223 5.26 -5.21 -20.24
CA ARG A 223 4.01 -5.63 -20.87
C ARG A 223 2.84 -5.03 -20.11
N ARG A 224 1.96 -4.32 -20.81
CA ARG A 224 0.77 -3.72 -20.20
C ARG A 224 -0.48 -4.49 -20.62
N ALA A 225 -1.33 -4.79 -19.64
CA ALA A 225 -2.58 -5.51 -19.82
C ALA A 225 -3.74 -4.71 -19.22
N VAL A 226 -4.90 -4.76 -19.88
CA VAL A 226 -6.16 -4.21 -19.37
C VAL A 226 -7.21 -5.27 -19.59
N GLY A 227 -8.06 -5.52 -18.58
CA GLY A 227 -9.07 -6.56 -18.68
C GLY A 227 -10.43 -6.13 -18.16
N ALA A 228 -11.48 -6.52 -18.90
CA ALA A 228 -12.86 -6.38 -18.47
C ALA A 228 -13.21 -7.52 -17.52
N ARG A 229 -13.65 -7.19 -16.30
CA ARG A 229 -14.04 -8.20 -15.30
C ARG A 229 -15.22 -9.03 -15.79
N VAL A 230 -15.17 -10.32 -15.49
CA VAL A 230 -16.25 -11.29 -15.72
C VAL A 230 -16.66 -11.87 -14.39
N TYR A 231 -17.93 -11.69 -14.04
CA TYR A 231 -18.58 -12.33 -12.91
C TYR A 231 -19.50 -13.42 -13.45
N LEU A 232 -19.00 -14.65 -13.50
CA LEU A 232 -19.78 -15.82 -13.87
C LEU A 232 -20.31 -16.50 -12.60
N ARG A 233 -21.60 -16.84 -12.58
CA ARG A 233 -22.19 -17.68 -11.55
C ARG A 233 -22.67 -19.00 -12.15
N VAL A 234 -22.15 -20.11 -11.62
CA VAL A 234 -22.60 -21.46 -11.95
C VAL A 234 -23.73 -21.85 -11.01
N SER A 235 -24.87 -22.25 -11.57
CA SER A 235 -26.06 -22.61 -10.80
C SER A 235 -25.82 -23.80 -9.87
N GLY A 236 -26.35 -23.71 -8.65
CA GLY A 236 -26.31 -24.78 -7.65
C GLY A 236 -26.23 -24.21 -6.23
N PRO A 237 -25.97 -25.05 -5.20
CA PRO A 237 -25.89 -24.61 -3.82
C PRO A 237 -24.79 -23.55 -3.62
N THR A 238 -25.14 -22.44 -2.96
CA THR A 238 -24.19 -21.38 -2.62
C THR A 238 -23.92 -21.37 -1.12
N LEU A 239 -22.67 -21.07 -0.78
CA LEU A 239 -22.17 -20.97 0.58
C LEU A 239 -21.30 -19.72 0.69
N SER A 240 -21.76 -18.77 1.49
CA SER A 240 -20.93 -17.66 1.98
C SER A 240 -20.26 -18.10 3.27
N ALA A 241 -18.93 -18.17 3.29
CA ALA A 241 -18.19 -18.55 4.48
C ALA A 241 -16.89 -17.74 4.59
N LEU A 242 -16.92 -16.70 5.41
CA LEU A 242 -15.75 -15.88 5.71
C LEU A 242 -15.12 -16.34 7.02
N SER A 243 -13.79 -16.48 7.03
CA SER A 243 -13.04 -16.84 8.22
C SER A 243 -11.85 -15.93 8.47
N ILE A 244 -11.48 -15.81 9.74
CA ILE A 244 -10.33 -15.04 10.19
C ILE A 244 -9.26 -16.02 10.69
N GLU A 245 -8.07 -15.95 10.12
CA GLU A 245 -6.94 -16.81 10.47
C GLU A 245 -5.71 -15.99 10.88
N ASN A 246 -4.72 -16.66 11.47
CA ASN A 246 -3.36 -16.15 11.70
C ASN A 246 -3.32 -14.79 12.42
N VAL A 247 -4.17 -14.61 13.43
CA VAL A 247 -4.24 -13.33 14.17
C VAL A 247 -3.01 -13.18 15.06
N HIS A 248 -2.16 -12.22 14.72
CA HIS A 248 -0.96 -11.88 15.46
C HIS A 248 -0.96 -10.41 15.87
N VAL A 249 -0.57 -10.13 17.11
CA VAL A 249 -0.46 -8.76 17.62
C VAL A 249 0.98 -8.50 18.03
N SER A 250 1.62 -7.55 17.35
CA SER A 250 2.94 -7.05 17.73
C SER A 250 2.81 -5.68 18.39
N HIS A 251 3.41 -5.53 19.56
CA HIS A 251 3.36 -4.29 20.35
C HIS A 251 4.73 -3.61 20.36
N GLY A 252 4.73 -2.31 20.09
CA GLY A 252 5.90 -1.44 20.19
C GLY A 252 5.69 -0.41 21.28
N GLN A 253 6.60 -0.38 22.25
CA GLN A 253 6.56 0.56 23.38
C GLN A 253 7.92 1.27 23.53
N PRO A 254 7.93 2.51 24.04
CA PRO A 254 9.18 3.20 24.38
C PRO A 254 9.92 2.47 25.50
N LEU A 255 11.25 2.62 25.54
CA LEU A 255 12.10 2.00 26.57
C LEU A 255 11.71 2.43 27.99
N VAL A 256 11.34 3.71 28.15
CA VAL A 256 10.90 4.26 29.43
C VAL A 256 9.38 4.41 29.39
N PRO A 257 8.62 3.77 30.31
CA PRO A 257 7.19 3.95 30.40
C PRO A 257 6.83 5.43 30.59
N GLY A 258 5.78 5.89 29.89
CA GLY A 258 5.34 7.28 29.92
C GLY A 258 6.13 8.22 29.00
N THR A 259 7.24 7.80 28.38
CA THR A 259 8.00 8.65 27.44
C THR A 259 7.67 8.30 26.00
N GLY A 260 6.57 8.83 25.47
CA GLY A 260 6.21 8.71 24.05
C GLY A 260 5.05 7.74 23.76
N ALA A 261 4.69 7.67 22.48
CA ALA A 261 3.54 6.90 22.01
C ALA A 261 3.83 5.38 21.99
N SER A 262 2.80 4.60 22.31
CA SER A 262 2.82 3.14 22.21
C SER A 262 1.90 2.70 21.08
N THR A 263 2.32 1.70 20.32
CA THR A 263 1.60 1.26 19.12
C THR A 263 1.42 -0.25 19.14
N ALA A 264 0.27 -0.73 18.69
CA ALA A 264 0.07 -2.14 18.39
C ALA A 264 -0.26 -2.31 16.92
N THR A 265 0.27 -3.36 16.31
CA THR A 265 -0.01 -3.76 14.94
C THR A 265 -0.66 -5.14 14.99
N ILE A 266 -1.89 -5.23 14.49
CA ILE A 266 -2.69 -6.45 14.45
C ILE A 266 -2.65 -6.95 13.01
N ARG A 267 -2.02 -8.10 12.78
CA ARG A 267 -2.00 -8.79 11.49
C ARG A 267 -2.98 -9.96 11.54
N TYR A 268 -3.75 -10.16 10.49
CA TYR A 268 -4.69 -11.25 10.35
C TYR A 268 -4.92 -11.58 8.88
N THR A 269 -5.36 -12.80 8.60
CA THR A 269 -5.69 -13.24 7.25
C THR A 269 -7.20 -13.44 7.16
N LEU A 270 -7.85 -12.78 6.21
CA LEU A 270 -9.21 -13.11 5.83
C LEU A 270 -9.18 -14.20 4.76
N VAL A 271 -9.98 -15.25 4.92
CA VAL A 271 -10.09 -16.35 3.97
C VAL A 271 -11.57 -16.56 3.64
N ASN A 272 -11.90 -16.51 2.35
CA ASN A 272 -13.21 -16.93 1.87
C ASN A 272 -13.18 -18.44 1.60
N ARG A 273 -13.81 -19.21 2.48
CA ARG A 273 -13.98 -20.67 2.35
C ARG A 273 -15.29 -21.04 1.64
N GLY A 274 -16.09 -20.05 1.31
CA GLY A 274 -17.31 -20.22 0.53
C GLY A 274 -17.03 -20.40 -0.96
N ASN A 275 -18.10 -20.61 -1.71
CA ASN A 275 -18.07 -20.68 -3.17
C ASN A 275 -18.64 -19.41 -3.83
N VAL A 276 -19.01 -18.38 -3.07
CA VAL A 276 -19.45 -17.07 -3.61
C VAL A 276 -18.56 -15.93 -3.12
N SER A 277 -18.45 -14.87 -3.92
CA SER A 277 -17.72 -13.65 -3.53
C SER A 277 -18.37 -12.99 -2.31
N VAL A 278 -17.55 -12.55 -1.36
CA VAL A 278 -18.02 -11.89 -0.14
C VAL A 278 -17.43 -10.49 0.02
N SER A 279 -18.23 -9.54 0.49
CA SER A 279 -17.74 -8.23 0.91
C SER A 279 -17.54 -8.22 2.44
N PRO A 280 -16.30 -8.38 2.93
CA PRO A 280 -16.05 -8.56 4.35
C PRO A 280 -16.42 -7.32 5.16
N ARG A 281 -17.00 -7.55 6.35
CA ARG A 281 -17.24 -6.55 7.38
C ARG A 281 -16.69 -7.08 8.69
N ILE A 282 -15.70 -6.39 9.26
CA ILE A 282 -14.97 -6.87 10.44
C ILE A 282 -15.09 -5.85 11.56
N GLY A 283 -15.60 -6.30 12.71
CA GLY A 283 -15.53 -5.58 13.98
C GLY A 283 -14.22 -5.90 14.71
N LEU A 284 -13.57 -4.88 15.25
CA LEU A 284 -12.37 -5.00 16.08
C LEU A 284 -12.67 -4.44 17.47
N THR A 285 -12.63 -5.32 18.48
CA THR A 285 -12.79 -4.96 19.88
C THR A 285 -11.56 -5.41 20.68
N ALA A 286 -11.01 -4.52 21.51
CA ALA A 286 -9.94 -4.85 22.45
C ALA A 286 -10.39 -4.57 23.89
N LYS A 287 -10.24 -5.55 24.78
CA LYS A 287 -10.56 -5.43 26.21
C LYS A 287 -9.31 -5.61 27.05
N GLY A 288 -9.06 -4.68 27.98
CA GLY A 288 -7.98 -4.77 28.96
C GLY A 288 -8.40 -5.52 30.23
N LEU A 289 -7.57 -5.41 31.26
CA LEU A 289 -7.86 -5.89 32.61
C LEU A 289 -9.20 -5.33 33.12
N PHE A 290 -9.90 -6.15 33.92
CA PHE A 290 -11.23 -5.85 34.47
C PHE A 290 -12.32 -5.60 33.41
N GLY A 291 -12.08 -6.00 32.15
CA GLY A 291 -13.08 -5.88 31.08
C GLY A 291 -13.19 -4.47 30.49
N ARG A 292 -12.29 -3.55 30.83
CA ARG A 292 -12.25 -2.18 30.28
C ARG A 292 -12.11 -2.23 28.76
N THR A 293 -13.04 -1.60 28.03
CA THR A 293 -12.95 -1.47 26.57
C THR A 293 -11.86 -0.46 26.22
N LEU A 294 -10.85 -0.92 25.48
CA LEU A 294 -9.71 -0.10 25.05
C LEU A 294 -9.83 0.33 23.59
N LEU A 295 -10.50 -0.48 22.77
CA LEU A 295 -10.78 -0.22 21.38
C LEU A 295 -12.10 -0.89 21.02
N ASP A 296 -12.96 -0.19 20.30
CA ASP A 296 -14.15 -0.78 19.69
C ASP A 296 -14.45 -0.02 18.39
N ARG A 297 -14.19 -0.65 17.24
CA ARG A 297 -14.41 -0.02 15.94
C ARG A 297 -14.64 -1.04 14.83
N SER A 298 -15.34 -0.62 13.77
CA SER A 298 -15.34 -1.35 12.50
C SER A 298 -14.06 -1.04 11.73
N ILE A 299 -13.46 -2.08 11.14
CA ILE A 299 -12.33 -1.92 10.23
C ILE A 299 -12.84 -1.36 8.90
N LYS A 300 -12.18 -0.30 8.40
CA LYS A 300 -12.56 0.39 7.16
C LYS A 300 -11.74 -0.04 5.95
N ALA A 301 -10.45 -0.35 6.16
CA ALA A 301 -9.52 -0.74 5.11
C ALA A 301 -9.63 -2.24 4.80
N LEU A 302 -10.80 -2.68 4.38
CA LEU A 302 -11.08 -4.04 3.96
C LEU A 302 -11.13 -4.11 2.42
N PRO A 303 -10.81 -5.28 1.82
CA PRO A 303 -11.05 -5.46 0.40
C PRO A 303 -12.53 -5.30 0.09
N GLN A 304 -12.84 -4.69 -1.05
CA GLN A 304 -14.24 -4.53 -1.50
C GLN A 304 -14.93 -5.88 -1.72
N GLU A 305 -14.15 -6.86 -2.18
CA GLU A 305 -14.61 -8.18 -2.55
C GLU A 305 -13.50 -9.21 -2.30
N LEU A 306 -13.82 -10.29 -1.61
CA LEU A 306 -12.95 -11.44 -1.41
C LEU A 306 -13.56 -12.62 -2.18
N LEU A 307 -12.84 -13.06 -3.22
CA LEU A 307 -13.28 -14.07 -4.17
C LEU A 307 -13.28 -15.48 -3.53
N PRO A 308 -14.05 -16.44 -4.07
CA PRO A 308 -14.07 -17.81 -3.56
C PRO A 308 -12.69 -18.45 -3.46
N GLY A 309 -12.41 -19.12 -2.34
CA GLY A 309 -11.14 -19.79 -2.07
C GLY A 309 -9.92 -18.86 -1.93
N GLN A 310 -10.09 -17.54 -2.03
CA GLN A 310 -9.01 -16.58 -1.92
C GLN A 310 -8.82 -16.07 -0.49
N LYS A 311 -7.64 -15.45 -0.27
CA LYS A 311 -7.25 -14.88 1.01
C LYS A 311 -6.62 -13.50 0.87
N ALA A 312 -6.73 -12.69 1.92
CA ALA A 312 -6.11 -11.37 2.02
C ALA A 312 -5.46 -11.20 3.39
N GLU A 313 -4.19 -10.82 3.42
CA GLU A 313 -3.44 -10.50 4.64
C GLU A 313 -3.59 -9.02 4.95
N LEU A 314 -4.24 -8.71 6.07
CA LEU A 314 -4.56 -7.35 6.47
C LEU A 314 -3.81 -6.96 7.73
N THR A 315 -3.53 -5.67 7.84
CA THR A 315 -2.78 -5.10 8.96
C THR A 315 -3.49 -3.87 9.49
N GLU A 316 -3.93 -3.95 10.75
CA GLU A 316 -4.52 -2.84 11.47
C GLU A 316 -3.52 -2.21 12.42
N LYS A 317 -3.38 -0.89 12.30
CA LYS A 317 -2.60 -0.09 13.25
C LYS A 317 -3.51 0.43 14.35
N TRP A 318 -3.05 0.26 15.57
CA TRP A 318 -3.65 0.81 16.77
C TRP A 318 -2.66 1.77 17.43
N ALA A 319 -2.89 3.06 17.20
CA ALA A 319 -2.18 4.13 17.91
C ALA A 319 -2.64 4.18 19.36
N ASP A 320 -1.74 4.58 20.26
CA ASP A 320 -2.00 4.73 21.69
C ASP A 320 -2.46 3.43 22.37
N ALA A 321 -1.94 2.30 21.90
CA ALA A 321 -2.13 1.01 22.56
C ALA A 321 -1.56 1.08 24.00
N PRO A 322 -2.20 0.46 25.00
CA PRO A 322 -1.76 0.59 26.39
C PRO A 322 -0.33 0.06 26.58
N GLN A 323 0.47 0.77 27.37
CA GLN A 323 1.85 0.37 27.71
C GLN A 323 1.89 -0.70 28.81
N PHE A 324 0.86 -0.77 29.65
CA PHE A 324 0.73 -1.72 30.75
C PHE A 324 -0.70 -2.24 30.84
N ASP A 325 -0.99 -3.36 30.19
CA ASP A 325 -2.30 -4.01 30.25
C ASP A 325 -2.21 -5.47 29.74
N ARG A 326 -3.17 -6.31 30.13
CA ARG A 326 -3.42 -7.62 29.50
C ARG A 326 -4.59 -7.47 28.55
N VAL A 327 -4.29 -7.41 27.26
CA VAL A 327 -5.27 -7.04 26.24
C VAL A 327 -5.74 -8.27 25.48
N THR A 328 -7.05 -8.46 25.45
CA THR A 328 -7.69 -9.45 24.60
C THR A 328 -8.32 -8.77 23.40
N VAL A 329 -7.79 -9.07 22.22
CA VAL A 329 -8.28 -8.60 20.93
C VAL A 329 -9.25 -9.62 20.36
N ARG A 330 -10.41 -9.13 19.91
CA ARG A 330 -11.46 -9.91 19.25
C ARG A 330 -11.71 -9.31 17.88
N LEU A 331 -11.67 -10.15 16.87
CA LEU A 331 -12.09 -9.85 15.52
C LEU A 331 -13.38 -10.62 15.24
N THR A 332 -14.41 -9.92 14.78
CA THR A 332 -15.72 -10.50 14.49
C THR A 332 -16.04 -10.28 13.02
N ALA A 333 -16.16 -11.37 12.26
CA ALA A 333 -16.76 -11.44 10.93
C ALA A 333 -18.17 -12.03 11.06
N ALA A 334 -19.06 -11.78 10.08
CA ALA A 334 -20.47 -12.18 10.12
C ALA A 334 -20.72 -13.56 10.78
N ASP A 335 -20.11 -14.61 10.25
CA ASP A 335 -20.30 -15.99 10.69
C ASP A 335 -19.09 -16.58 11.46
N ASP A 336 -18.06 -15.77 11.75
CA ASP A 336 -16.84 -16.23 12.41
C ASP A 336 -16.32 -15.21 13.45
N THR A 337 -15.98 -15.69 14.65
CA THR A 337 -15.41 -14.86 15.72
C THR A 337 -14.09 -15.46 16.18
N THR A 338 -12.99 -14.74 15.94
CA THR A 338 -11.66 -15.15 16.38
C THR A 338 -11.12 -14.24 17.49
N ARG A 339 -10.46 -14.84 18.49
CA ARG A 339 -9.94 -14.15 19.67
C ARG A 339 -8.45 -14.43 19.84
N THR A 340 -7.69 -13.39 20.13
CA THR A 340 -6.28 -13.50 20.50
C THR A 340 -5.96 -12.61 21.70
N THR A 341 -4.96 -12.97 22.50
CA THR A 341 -4.56 -12.21 23.69
C THR A 341 -3.09 -11.86 23.59
N TYR A 342 -2.74 -10.62 23.90
CA TYR A 342 -1.35 -10.21 24.09
C TYR A 342 -1.19 -9.50 25.43
N THR A 343 0.01 -9.55 25.98
CA THR A 343 0.34 -8.89 27.24
C THR A 343 1.37 -7.81 26.98
N ALA A 344 1.07 -6.57 27.33
CA ALA A 344 2.01 -5.46 27.28
C ALA A 344 2.68 -5.32 28.65
N ILE A 345 3.88 -5.88 28.79
CA ILE A 345 4.71 -5.74 30.00
C ILE A 345 5.93 -4.86 29.66
N PRO A 346 6.17 -3.77 30.39
CA PRO A 346 7.40 -3.00 30.29
C PRO A 346 8.49 -3.75 31.06
N TRP A 347 9.27 -4.57 30.36
CA TRP A 347 10.31 -5.40 30.97
C TRP A 347 11.44 -4.60 31.64
N LEU A 348 11.68 -3.36 31.21
CA LEU A 348 12.75 -2.51 31.76
C LEU A 348 12.53 -2.11 33.23
N PRO A 349 11.40 -1.50 33.64
CA PRO A 349 11.14 -1.24 35.05
C PRO A 349 11.08 -2.52 35.89
N VAL A 350 10.61 -3.64 35.32
CA VAL A 350 10.64 -4.94 36.01
C VAL A 350 12.09 -5.38 36.27
N GLY A 351 12.96 -5.28 35.26
CA GLY A 351 14.39 -5.58 35.39
C GLY A 351 15.10 -4.66 36.38
N LEU A 352 14.80 -3.36 36.36
CA LEU A 352 15.34 -2.38 37.31
C LEU A 352 14.86 -2.66 38.74
N ALA A 353 13.58 -2.99 38.93
CA ALA A 353 13.04 -3.35 40.23
C ALA A 353 13.70 -4.63 40.78
N LEU A 354 13.90 -5.66 39.95
CA LEU A 354 14.60 -6.88 40.32
C LEU A 354 16.07 -6.62 40.67
N ALA A 355 16.77 -5.79 39.90
CA ALA A 355 18.14 -5.39 40.18
C ALA A 355 18.26 -4.59 41.49
N ALA A 356 17.33 -3.66 41.75
CA ALA A 356 17.26 -2.93 42.99
C ALA A 356 16.98 -3.84 44.19
N LEU A 357 16.06 -4.81 44.04
CA LEU A 357 15.76 -5.81 45.08
C LEU A 357 16.98 -6.68 45.37
N ALA A 358 17.67 -7.17 44.33
CA ALA A 358 18.91 -7.93 44.48
C ALA A 358 20.02 -7.11 45.17
N GLY A 359 20.15 -5.83 44.81
CA GLY A 359 21.07 -4.88 45.45
C GLY A 359 20.74 -4.65 46.93
N LEU A 360 19.46 -4.50 47.27
CA LEU A 360 19.00 -4.36 48.65
C LEU A 360 19.28 -5.62 49.47
N VAL A 361 19.01 -6.81 48.93
CA VAL A 361 19.33 -8.09 49.57
C VAL A 361 20.84 -8.23 49.79
N LEU A 362 21.67 -7.94 48.79
CA LEU A 362 23.13 -7.93 48.90
C LEU A 362 23.63 -6.94 49.97
N TRP A 363 23.03 -5.74 50.01
CA TRP A 363 23.36 -4.72 51.01
C TRP A 363 23.00 -5.19 52.43
N LEU A 364 21.80 -5.75 52.63
CA LEU A 364 21.36 -6.31 53.91
C LEU A 364 22.26 -7.48 54.35
N VAL A 365 22.64 -8.39 53.44
CA VAL A 365 23.56 -9.49 53.72
C VAL A 365 24.95 -8.97 54.09
N ARG A 366 25.47 -7.95 53.40
CA ARG A 366 26.76 -7.31 53.74
C ARG A 366 26.72 -6.61 55.09
N ARG A 367 25.60 -5.95 55.44
CA ARG A 367 25.41 -5.31 56.76
C ARG A 367 25.30 -6.31 57.90
N ARG A 368 24.76 -7.50 57.63
CA ARG A 368 24.63 -8.60 58.61
C ARG A 368 25.88 -9.46 58.75
N ARG A 369 26.94 -9.25 57.95
CA ARG A 369 28.24 -9.91 58.20
C ARG A 369 28.84 -9.33 59.49
N PRO A 370 29.03 -10.13 60.55
CA PRO A 370 29.67 -9.66 61.77
C PRO A 370 31.04 -9.10 61.42
N ARG A 371 31.38 -7.91 61.96
CA ARG A 371 32.77 -7.48 62.00
C ARG A 371 33.53 -8.58 62.73
N ARG A 372 34.40 -9.31 62.01
CA ARG A 372 35.38 -10.20 62.66
C ARG A 372 36.07 -9.36 63.73
N PRO A 373 36.08 -9.77 65.00
CA PRO A 373 36.83 -9.06 66.04
C PRO A 373 38.29 -9.00 65.58
N SER A 374 38.78 -7.80 65.32
CA SER A 374 40.21 -7.53 65.18
C SER A 374 40.90 -8.00 66.47
N GLY A 375 42.03 -8.68 66.29
CA GLY A 375 42.67 -9.52 67.28
C GLY A 375 42.91 -8.86 68.65
N ARG A 376 42.82 -9.72 69.66
CA ARG A 376 43.31 -9.53 71.03
C ARG A 376 44.83 -9.25 70.97
N PRO A 377 45.36 -8.19 71.60
CA PRO A 377 46.80 -8.09 71.83
C PRO A 377 47.24 -9.25 72.74
N ALA A 378 48.33 -9.91 72.38
CA ALA A 378 48.98 -10.94 73.18
C ALA A 378 49.47 -10.37 74.52
N PRO A 379 49.43 -11.12 75.63
CA PRO A 379 49.98 -10.68 76.90
C PRO A 379 51.52 -10.64 76.89
N GLU A 380 52.04 -9.61 77.54
CA GLU A 380 53.44 -9.28 77.80
C GLU A 380 54.19 -10.40 78.54
N PRO A 381 55.47 -10.68 78.20
CA PRO A 381 56.26 -11.72 78.86
C PRO A 381 56.85 -11.22 80.19
N ALA A 382 56.48 -11.86 81.30
CA ALA A 382 57.16 -11.74 82.58
C ALA A 382 58.57 -12.33 82.50
N LYS A 383 59.59 -11.48 82.72
CA LYS A 383 60.97 -11.90 83.02
C LYS A 383 61.11 -12.12 84.53
N ALA A 384 61.61 -13.28 84.93
CA ALA A 384 62.80 -13.48 85.78
C ALA A 384 62.70 -14.77 86.60
N GLY A 385 63.73 -15.61 86.48
CA GLY A 385 63.88 -16.81 87.30
C GLY A 385 64.96 -17.74 86.75
N ILE A 386 66.21 -17.35 86.95
CA ILE A 386 67.42 -18.14 86.65
C ILE A 386 67.46 -19.37 87.56
N ALA A 387 67.66 -20.57 86.99
CA ALA A 387 68.28 -21.68 87.69
C ALA A 387 69.06 -22.54 86.69
N VAL A 388 70.36 -22.63 86.95
CA VAL A 388 71.37 -23.40 86.20
C VAL A 388 71.24 -24.88 86.53
N ALA A 389 71.28 -25.75 85.52
CA ALA A 389 71.70 -27.14 85.70
C ALA A 389 72.25 -27.70 84.38
N ALA A 390 73.57 -27.86 84.34
CA ALA A 390 74.30 -28.61 83.33
C ALA A 390 74.15 -30.13 83.58
N GLY A 391 74.14 -30.94 82.52
CA GLY A 391 74.47 -32.37 82.61
C GLY A 391 73.54 -33.34 81.87
N ARG A 392 73.97 -33.77 80.67
CA ARG A 392 73.63 -35.04 79.98
C ARG A 392 74.18 -36.25 80.78
N PRO A 393 73.98 -37.55 80.41
CA PRO A 393 73.30 -38.18 79.24
C PRO A 393 72.31 -39.30 79.71
N ARG A 394 71.65 -40.17 78.94
CA ARG A 394 71.80 -40.82 77.63
C ARG A 394 70.43 -41.07 77.02
#